data_AF-A0A1M3CYQ4-F1
#
_entry.id   AF-A0A1M3CYQ4-F1
#
_cell.length_a   1.000
_cell.length_b   1.000
_cell.length_c   1.000
_cell.angle_alpha   90.00
_cell.angle_beta   90.00
_cell.angle_gamma   90.00
#
_symmetry.space_group_name_H-M   'P 1'
#
loop_
_entity.id
_entity.type
_entity.pdbx_description
1 polymer ?
#
loop_
_entity_poly.entity_id
_entity_poly.type
_entity_poly.pdbx_seq_one_letter_code
_entity_poly.pdbx_strand_id
1 'polypeptide(L)' 'MDLIGYYRKLEEKSTPKQEFREMIAEACGVAPTTVSRWVYGEVIPEKLKREKISEVIGIPVEELFPNLQNDEA' A
#
# COMPACT_ATOMS: atom_id res chain seq x y z
N MET A 1 -0.61 -9.10 -8.27
CA MET A 1 -1.32 -7.82 -8.51
C MET A 1 -0.69 -6.77 -7.59
N ASP A 2 -0.34 -5.58 -8.07
CA ASP A 2 0.41 -4.59 -7.27
C ASP A 2 -0.49 -3.73 -6.35
N LEU A 3 0.12 -3.03 -5.38
CA LEU A 3 -0.60 -2.20 -4.40
C LEU A 3 -1.44 -1.11 -5.08
N ILE A 4 -0.89 -0.47 -6.11
CA ILE A 4 -1.55 0.60 -6.88
C ILE A 4 -2.76 0.04 -7.64
N GLY A 5 -2.59 -1.11 -8.31
CA GLY A 5 -3.65 -1.80 -9.02
C GLY A 5 -4.75 -2.30 -8.09
N TYR A 6 -4.41 -2.81 -6.91
CA TYR A 6 -5.38 -3.15 -5.87
C TYR A 6 -6.21 -1.93 -5.46
N TYR A 7 -5.57 -0.82 -5.14
CA TYR A 7 -6.26 0.41 -4.73
C TYR A 7 -7.16 0.99 -5.83
N ARG A 8 -6.75 0.90 -7.10
CA ARG A 8 -7.56 1.36 -8.25
C ARG A 8 -8.82 0.52 -8.48
N LYS A 9 -8.80 -0.77 -8.11
CA LYS A 9 -9.96 -1.67 -8.25
C LYS A 9 -11.05 -1.44 -7.19
N LEU A 10 -10.74 -0.76 -6.09
CA LEU A 10 -11.75 -0.35 -5.13
C LEU A 10 -12.72 0.63 -5.81
N GLU A 11 -14.04 0.42 -5.62
CA GLU A 11 -15.07 1.31 -6.19
C GLU A 11 -14.74 2.77 -5.86
N GLU A 12 -14.92 3.68 -6.84
CA GLU A 12 -14.60 5.12 -6.70
C GLU A 12 -15.49 5.88 -5.70
N LYS A 13 -16.43 5.20 -5.04
CA LYS A 13 -17.19 5.81 -3.96
C LYS A 13 -16.25 6.22 -2.82
N SER A 14 -16.55 7.30 -2.11
CA SER A 14 -15.66 7.85 -1.08
C SER A 14 -15.33 6.89 0.06
N THR A 15 -16.19 5.89 0.32
CA THR A 15 -16.08 5.00 1.47
C THR A 15 -14.96 3.96 1.34
N PRO A 16 -14.90 3.11 0.29
CA PRO A 16 -13.94 1.99 0.25
C PRO A 16 -12.47 2.43 0.17
N LYS A 17 -12.18 3.51 -0.55
CA LYS A 17 -10.82 4.06 -0.67
C LYS A 17 -10.37 4.82 0.59
N GLN A 18 -11.30 5.43 1.32
CA GLN A 18 -11.00 6.06 2.60
C GLN A 18 -10.74 5.00 3.66
N GLU A 19 -11.65 4.03 3.82
CA GLU A 19 -11.50 2.93 4.77
C GLU A 19 -10.22 2.13 4.51
N PHE A 20 -9.87 1.87 3.26
CA PHE A 20 -8.60 1.21 2.94
C PHE A 20 -7.38 2.01 3.43
N ARG A 21 -7.35 3.33 3.19
CA ARG A 21 -6.23 4.17 3.61
C ARG A 21 -6.14 4.26 5.13
N GLU A 22 -7.27 4.34 5.82
CA GLU A 22 -7.35 4.39 7.28
C GLU A 22 -6.92 3.06 7.91
N MET A 23 -7.39 1.93 7.38
CA MET A 23 -6.99 0.59 7.83
C MET A 23 -5.48 0.37 7.69
N ILE A 24 -4.90 0.70 6.54
CA ILE A 24 -3.45 0.57 6.33
C ILE A 24 -2.69 1.56 7.22
N ALA A 25 -3.20 2.77 7.39
CA ALA A 25 -2.60 3.79 8.24
C ALA A 25 -2.55 3.34 9.71
N GLU A 26 -3.62 2.78 10.23
CA GLU A 26 -3.71 2.25 11.58
C GLU A 26 -2.76 1.05 11.77
N ALA A 27 -2.82 0.08 10.86
CA ALA A 27 -1.96 -1.11 10.92
C ALA A 27 -0.46 -0.76 10.86
N CYS A 28 -0.12 0.30 10.12
CA CYS A 28 1.23 0.80 9.98
C CYS A 28 1.60 1.88 11.01
N GLY A 29 0.67 2.40 11.82
CA GLY A 29 0.92 3.53 12.71
C GLY A 29 1.43 4.79 11.98
N VAL A 30 0.86 5.10 10.81
CA VAL A 30 1.21 6.29 10.00
C VAL A 30 -0.04 7.12 9.72
N ALA A 31 0.13 8.31 9.15
CA ALA A 31 -1.00 9.11 8.69
C ALA A 31 -1.61 8.55 7.37
N PRO A 32 -2.94 8.66 7.14
CA PRO A 32 -3.57 8.28 5.87
C PRO A 32 -3.02 9.03 4.63
N THR A 33 -2.45 10.22 4.84
CA THR A 33 -1.74 10.98 3.80
C THR A 33 -0.47 10.27 3.35
N THR A 34 0.24 9.61 4.26
CA THR A 34 1.41 8.77 3.92
C THR A 34 0.99 7.57 3.09
N VAL A 35 -0.11 6.91 3.45
CA VAL A 35 -0.65 5.79 2.67
C VAL A 35 -1.09 6.24 1.29
N SER A 36 -1.66 7.44 1.17
CA SER A 36 -2.03 8.03 -0.13
C SER A 36 -0.81 8.09 -1.05
N ARG A 37 0.34 8.60 -0.56
CA ARG A 37 1.58 8.65 -1.34
C ARG A 37 2.05 7.27 -1.81
N TRP A 38 1.82 6.22 -1.02
CA TRP A 38 2.17 4.85 -1.41
C TRP A 38 1.27 4.32 -2.52
N VAL A 39 -0.05 4.48 -2.40
CA VAL A 39 -1.00 3.98 -3.41
C VAL A 39 -1.00 4.81 -4.71
N TYR A 40 -0.46 6.03 -4.67
CA TYR A 40 -0.18 6.84 -5.86
C TYR A 40 1.23 6.58 -6.44
N GLY A 41 2.08 5.81 -5.75
CA GLY A 41 3.43 5.47 -6.20
C GLY A 41 4.47 6.59 -6.03
N GLU A 42 4.16 7.63 -5.24
CA GLU A 42 5.09 8.73 -4.96
C GLU A 42 6.23 8.31 -4.01
N VAL A 43 5.93 7.39 -3.08
CA VAL A 43 6.88 6.90 -2.07
C VAL A 43 6.73 5.40 -1.90
N ILE A 44 7.86 4.69 -1.79
CA ILE A 44 7.86 3.26 -1.45
C ILE A 44 7.95 3.10 0.07
N PRO A 45 7.00 2.41 0.74
CA PRO A 45 7.08 2.16 2.17
C PRO A 45 8.29 1.31 2.55
N GLU A 46 8.79 1.46 3.77
CA GLU A 46 9.92 0.69 4.33
C GLU A 46 9.60 -0.81 4.48
N LYS A 47 10.62 -1.66 4.61
CA LYS A 47 10.48 -3.13 4.67
C LYS A 47 9.42 -3.59 5.69
N LEU A 48 9.48 -3.12 6.94
CA LEU A 48 8.53 -3.49 7.99
C LEU A 48 7.08 -3.09 7.65
N LYS A 49 6.90 -1.93 7.01
CA LYS A 49 5.56 -1.46 6.59
C LYS A 49 5.04 -2.30 5.42
N ARG A 50 5.91 -2.68 4.47
CA ARG A 50 5.54 -3.55 3.35
C ARG A 50 5.08 -4.93 3.83
N GLU A 51 5.80 -5.52 4.77
CA GLU A 51 5.41 -6.78 5.42
C GLU A 51 4.03 -6.62 6.08
N LYS A 52 3.83 -5.54 6.84
CA LYS A 52 2.54 -5.26 7.48
C LYS A 52 1.39 -5.10 6.49
N ILE A 53 1.62 -4.38 5.39
CA ILE A 53 0.63 -4.19 4.32
C ILE A 53 0.30 -5.53 3.65
N SER A 54 1.30 -6.39 3.42
CA SER A 54 1.12 -7.73 2.88
C SER A 54 0.27 -8.61 3.81
N GLU A 55 0.50 -8.55 5.12
CA GLU A 55 -0.33 -9.26 6.11
C GLU A 55 -1.79 -8.77 6.10
N VAL A 56 -2.02 -7.46 6.03
CA VAL A 56 -3.38 -6.87 6.03
C VAL A 56 -4.14 -7.21 4.74
N ILE A 57 -3.47 -7.14 3.60
CA ILE A 57 -4.10 -7.36 2.28
C ILE A 57 -4.17 -8.85 1.93
N GLY A 58 -3.30 -9.68 2.51
CA GLY A 58 -3.18 -11.11 2.20
C GLY A 58 -2.50 -11.39 0.86
N ILE A 59 -1.79 -10.41 0.28
CA ILE A 59 -1.02 -10.55 -0.96
C ILE A 59 0.47 -10.47 -0.61
N PRO A 60 1.34 -11.35 -1.16
CA PRO A 60 2.78 -11.32 -0.91
C PRO A 60 3.43 -9.96 -1.18
N VAL A 61 4.44 -9.60 -0.39
CA VAL A 61 5.20 -8.34 -0.53
C VAL A 61 5.76 -8.16 -1.95
N GLU A 62 6.32 -9.23 -2.53
CA GLU A 62 6.88 -9.24 -3.89
C GLU A 62 5.84 -8.91 -4.97
N GLU A 63 4.59 -9.31 -4.77
CA GLU A 63 3.49 -9.00 -5.68
C GLU A 63 2.98 -7.56 -5.51
N LEU A 64 2.91 -7.08 -4.27
CA LEU A 64 2.46 -5.72 -3.95
C LEU A 64 3.48 -4.65 -4.35
N PHE A 65 4.76 -4.98 -4.28
CA PHE A 65 5.89 -4.08 -4.51
C PHE A 65 6.90 -4.68 -5.51
N PRO A 66 6.52 -4.85 -6.79
CA PRO A 66 7.36 -5.53 -7.79
C PRO A 66 8.63 -4.75 -8.16
N ASN A 67 8.66 -3.44 -7.94
CA ASN A 67 9.79 -2.57 -8.32
C ASN A 67 10.94 -2.53 -7.30
N LEU A 68 10.91 -3.37 -6.25
CA LEU A 68 12.00 -3.44 -5.26
C LEU A 68 13.31 -4.02 -5.83
N GLN A 69 13.28 -4.61 -7.02
CA GLN A 69 14.46 -5.20 -7.68
C GLN A 69 15.40 -4.19 -8.38
N ASN A 70 15.14 -2.87 -8.32
CA ASN A 70 16.00 -1.86 -8.98
C ASN A 70 16.80 -0.96 -8.02
N ASP A 71 16.85 -1.28 -6.73
CA ASP A 71 17.65 -0.52 -5.73
C ASP A 71 19.00 -1.20 -5.39
N GLU A 72 19.44 -2.16 -6.20
CA GLU A 72 20.85 -2.58 -6.21
C GLU A 72 21.62 -1.65 -7.16
N ALA A 73 22.18 -0.58 -6.57
CA ALA A 73 23.21 0.26 -7.16
C ALA A 73 24.52 -0.50 -7.41
#